data_AF-A0A1X4HYN2-F1
#
_entry.id   AF-A0A1X4HYN2-F1
#
_cell.length_a   1.000
_cell.length_b   1.000
_cell.length_c   1.000
_cell.angle_alpha   90.00
_cell.angle_beta   90.00
_cell.angle_gamma   90.00
#
_symmetry.space_group_name_H-M   'P 1'
#
loop_
_entity.id
_entity.type
_entity.pdbx_description
1 polymer ?
#
loop_
_entity_poly.entity_id
_entity_poly.type
_entity_poly.pdbx_seq_one_letter_code
_entity_poly.pdbx_strand_id
1 'polypeptide(L)'
;MGGTAGPVWGRREQQDFRSRVRGTLLGVALGDALGAPVDGMTADGIRQAHGAEGLTEFAPAHGRRGAVTHHTQLTLFSVDGLIRAQVRRDTGAWHPPTDLHRAYLRWATTQRDWGPDERRKDDGWLAREEWLYARREPARTLLLGLGDETMGTPAAPKNPGEAGPEAAARSAPFGLLVGWDPQLVVQLAVECAAQTHGHPVACLAAGAYAVIVHALARGESLDTAVQRT
;
A
#
# COMPACT_ATOMS: atom_id res chain seq x y z
N MET A 1 -29.78 5.97 1.29
CA MET A 1 -29.98 4.54 1.01
C MET A 1 -29.82 4.29 -0.49
N GLY A 2 -28.61 3.99 -0.93
CA GLY A 2 -28.34 3.51 -2.29
C GLY A 2 -27.63 2.17 -2.14
N GLY A 3 -28.35 1.07 -2.38
CA GLY A 3 -27.76 -0.26 -2.34
C GLY A 3 -26.74 -0.38 -3.46
N THR A 4 -25.47 -0.60 -3.10
CA THR A 4 -24.44 -1.04 -4.03
C THR A 4 -24.70 -2.51 -4.38
N ALA A 5 -25.73 -2.78 -5.18
CA ALA A 5 -25.84 -4.05 -5.88
C ALA A 5 -24.73 -4.04 -6.94
N GLY A 6 -23.54 -4.50 -6.53
CA GLY A 6 -22.43 -4.67 -7.46
C GLY A 6 -22.84 -5.58 -8.61
N PRO A 7 -22.24 -5.42 -9.80
CA PRO A 7 -22.52 -6.30 -10.93
C PRO A 7 -22.42 -7.76 -10.49
N VAL A 8 -23.43 -8.57 -10.82
CA VAL A 8 -23.41 -10.00 -10.53
C VAL A 8 -22.39 -10.64 -11.46
N TRP A 9 -21.17 -10.82 -10.95
CA TRP A 9 -20.10 -11.39 -11.72
C TRP A 9 -20.31 -12.87 -11.99
N GLY A 10 -20.16 -13.27 -13.25
CA GLY A 10 -20.03 -14.67 -13.65
C GLY A 10 -18.72 -15.28 -13.12
N ARG A 11 -18.63 -16.61 -13.16
CA ARG A 11 -17.43 -17.33 -12.67
C ARG A 11 -16.13 -16.86 -13.31
N ARG A 12 -16.15 -16.50 -14.60
CA ARG A 12 -14.97 -16.01 -15.33
C ARG A 12 -14.49 -14.68 -14.76
N GLU A 13 -15.38 -13.71 -14.60
CA GLU A 13 -15.07 -12.38 -14.06
C GLU A 13 -14.52 -12.47 -12.64
N GLN A 14 -15.09 -13.37 -11.81
CA GLN A 14 -14.57 -13.64 -10.48
C GLN A 14 -13.15 -14.21 -10.50
N GLN A 15 -12.83 -15.11 -11.43
CA GLN A 15 -11.48 -15.67 -11.58
C GLN A 15 -10.49 -14.64 -12.09
N ASP A 16 -10.90 -13.84 -13.08
CA ASP A 16 -10.07 -12.76 -13.64
C ASP A 16 -9.75 -11.73 -12.54
N PHE A 17 -10.75 -11.34 -11.74
CA PHE A 17 -10.52 -10.43 -10.61
C PHE A 17 -9.58 -11.04 -9.55
N ARG A 18 -9.77 -12.31 -9.16
CA ARG A 18 -8.84 -12.99 -8.23
C ARG A 18 -7.42 -13.03 -8.77
N SER A 19 -7.25 -13.24 -10.08
CA SER A 19 -5.94 -13.18 -10.73
C SER A 19 -5.33 -11.78 -10.65
N ARG A 20 -6.13 -10.72 -10.87
CA ARG A 20 -5.68 -9.32 -10.75
C ARG A 20 -5.29 -8.97 -9.31
N VAL A 21 -6.07 -9.37 -8.31
CA VAL A 21 -5.73 -9.19 -6.88
C VAL A 21 -4.36 -9.82 -6.57
N ARG A 22 -4.14 -11.07 -6.99
CA ARG A 22 -2.84 -11.75 -6.80
C ARG A 22 -1.72 -11.04 -7.54
N GLY A 23 -1.96 -10.66 -8.80
CA GLY A 23 -1.01 -9.95 -9.65
C GLY A 23 -0.58 -8.61 -9.06
N THR A 24 -1.51 -7.85 -8.50
CA THR A 24 -1.21 -6.58 -7.82
C THR A 24 -0.32 -6.79 -6.60
N LEU A 25 -0.66 -7.72 -5.70
CA LEU A 25 0.10 -7.94 -4.47
C LEU A 25 1.48 -8.56 -4.75
N LEU A 26 1.55 -9.53 -5.66
CA LEU A 26 2.82 -10.11 -6.08
C LEU A 26 3.67 -9.09 -6.83
N GLY A 27 3.08 -8.29 -7.72
CA GLY A 27 3.79 -7.25 -8.47
C GLY A 27 4.43 -6.21 -7.56
N VAL A 28 3.72 -5.76 -6.52
CA VAL A 28 4.29 -4.88 -5.48
C VAL A 28 5.48 -5.55 -4.78
N ALA A 29 5.32 -6.80 -4.34
CA ALA A 29 6.41 -7.51 -3.64
C ALA A 29 7.63 -7.78 -4.53
N LEU A 30 7.41 -8.10 -5.82
CA LEU A 30 8.48 -8.29 -6.79
C LEU A 30 9.21 -6.97 -7.08
N GLY A 31 8.48 -5.87 -7.27
CA GLY A 31 9.06 -4.54 -7.50
C GLY A 31 9.87 -4.07 -6.30
N ASP A 32 9.33 -4.23 -5.09
CA ASP A 32 10.03 -3.94 -3.82
C ASP A 32 11.33 -4.76 -3.70
N ALA A 33 11.25 -6.07 -3.87
CA ALA A 33 12.41 -6.95 -3.74
C ALA A 33 13.46 -6.77 -4.84
N LEU A 34 13.06 -6.36 -6.05
CA LEU A 34 13.97 -6.02 -7.14
C LEU A 34 14.62 -4.65 -6.91
N GLY A 35 13.89 -3.67 -6.41
CA GLY A 35 14.40 -2.32 -6.18
C GLY A 35 15.31 -2.19 -4.97
N ALA A 36 15.09 -2.98 -3.91
CA ALA A 36 15.80 -2.85 -2.64
C ALA A 36 17.34 -2.83 -2.72
N PRO A 37 18.02 -3.69 -3.51
CA PRO A 37 19.48 -3.67 -3.60
C PRO A 37 20.08 -2.42 -4.26
N VAL A 38 19.26 -1.67 -5.00
CA VAL A 38 19.68 -0.49 -5.77
C VAL A 38 19.02 0.80 -5.28
N ASP A 39 18.34 0.76 -4.14
CA ASP A 39 17.72 1.94 -3.57
C ASP A 39 18.78 3.01 -3.27
N GLY A 40 18.48 4.27 -3.63
CA GLY A 40 19.41 5.39 -3.55
C GLY A 40 20.55 5.42 -4.59
N MET A 41 20.65 4.43 -5.49
CA MET A 41 21.63 4.47 -6.58
C MET A 41 21.16 5.32 -7.76
N THR A 42 22.10 5.98 -8.44
CA THR A 42 21.80 6.63 -9.72
C THR A 42 21.71 5.59 -10.84
N ALA A 43 21.04 5.93 -11.95
CA ALA A 43 20.95 5.02 -13.11
C ALA A 43 22.34 4.61 -13.65
N ASP A 44 23.31 5.52 -13.65
CA ASP A 44 24.70 5.20 -14.02
C ASP A 44 25.37 4.28 -13.00
N GLY A 45 25.14 4.51 -11.70
CA GLY A 45 25.63 3.64 -10.64
C GLY A 45 25.08 2.21 -10.77
N ILE A 46 23.79 2.08 -11.07
CA ILE A 46 23.15 0.76 -11.29
C ILE A 46 23.80 0.08 -12.49
N ARG A 47 23.99 0.79 -13.60
CA ARG A 47 24.65 0.22 -14.79
C ARG A 47 26.10 -0.16 -14.54
N GLN A 48 26.82 0.62 -13.75
CA GLN A 48 28.20 0.32 -13.38
C GLN A 48 28.30 -0.94 -12.51
N ALA A 49 27.36 -1.14 -11.59
CA ALA A 49 27.34 -2.28 -10.69
C ALA A 49 26.76 -3.57 -11.31
N HIS A 50 25.78 -3.44 -12.22
CA HIS A 50 24.99 -4.57 -12.73
C HIS A 50 25.08 -4.79 -14.25
N GLY A 51 25.81 -3.94 -14.98
CA GLY A 51 25.96 -4.01 -16.43
C GLY A 51 24.99 -3.07 -17.18
N ALA A 52 25.13 -3.00 -18.51
CA ALA A 52 24.41 -2.03 -19.34
C ALA A 52 22.88 -2.11 -19.22
N GLU A 53 22.34 -3.32 -19.04
CA GLU A 53 20.91 -3.59 -18.84
C GLU A 53 20.41 -3.28 -17.41
N GLY A 54 21.31 -2.90 -16.50
CA GLY A 54 21.00 -2.68 -15.09
C GLY A 54 20.65 -3.97 -14.36
N LEU A 55 19.87 -3.84 -13.28
CA LEU A 55 19.47 -4.97 -12.44
C LEU A 55 18.30 -5.73 -13.06
N THR A 56 18.56 -6.96 -13.53
CA THR A 56 17.57 -7.83 -14.20
C THR A 56 17.15 -9.04 -13.37
N GLU A 57 17.87 -9.34 -12.30
CA GLU A 57 17.56 -10.41 -11.34
C GLU A 57 17.59 -9.88 -9.91
N PHE A 58 17.02 -10.62 -8.96
CA PHE A 58 17.17 -10.27 -7.55
C PHE A 58 18.64 -10.25 -7.13
N ALA A 59 19.10 -9.14 -6.57
CA ALA A 59 20.39 -9.07 -5.90
C ALA A 59 20.23 -9.25 -4.38
N PRO A 60 21.31 -9.59 -3.65
CA PRO A 60 21.28 -9.64 -2.19
C PRO A 60 20.96 -8.26 -1.59
N ALA A 61 19.94 -8.20 -0.73
CA ALA A 61 19.64 -7.05 0.14
C ALA A 61 19.10 -7.57 1.48
N HIS A 62 19.37 -6.86 2.58
CA HIS A 62 18.92 -7.25 3.92
C HIS A 62 19.20 -8.74 4.28
N GLY A 63 20.37 -9.25 3.88
CA GLY A 63 20.83 -10.60 4.22
C GLY A 63 20.32 -11.75 3.34
N ARG A 64 19.54 -11.49 2.27
CA ARG A 64 19.09 -12.54 1.32
C ARG A 64 18.76 -11.98 -0.06
N ARG A 65 18.64 -12.86 -1.07
CA ARG A 65 18.03 -12.49 -2.36
C ARG A 65 16.51 -12.42 -2.22
N GLY A 66 15.90 -11.45 -2.89
CA GLY A 66 14.44 -11.28 -2.90
C GLY A 66 13.86 -10.86 -1.55
N ALA A 67 14.62 -10.10 -0.74
CA ALA A 67 14.09 -9.53 0.49
C ALA A 67 13.13 -8.39 0.17
N VAL A 68 11.88 -8.50 0.65
CA VAL A 68 10.94 -7.37 0.64
C VAL A 68 11.24 -6.39 1.77
N THR A 69 10.88 -5.12 1.61
CA THR A 69 11.12 -4.03 2.56
C THR A 69 9.82 -3.57 3.23
N HIS A 70 9.88 -2.43 3.91
CA HIS A 70 8.71 -1.74 4.45
C HIS A 70 7.60 -1.46 3.40
N HIS A 71 7.93 -1.35 2.11
CA HIS A 71 6.94 -1.15 1.05
C HIS A 71 5.93 -2.30 0.96
N THR A 72 6.40 -3.54 0.89
CA THR A 72 5.52 -4.72 0.90
C THR A 72 4.79 -4.83 2.24
N GLN A 73 5.48 -4.61 3.36
CA GLN A 73 4.85 -4.70 4.68
C GLN A 73 3.67 -3.71 4.79
N LEU A 74 3.87 -2.44 4.44
CA LEU A 74 2.80 -1.44 4.46
C LEU A 74 1.67 -1.78 3.50
N THR A 75 1.97 -2.31 2.32
CA THR A 75 0.96 -2.76 1.37
C THR A 75 0.07 -3.87 1.96
N LEU A 76 0.65 -4.83 2.68
CA LEU A 76 -0.12 -5.86 3.37
C LEU A 76 -1.00 -5.27 4.48
N PHE A 77 -0.50 -4.28 5.23
CA PHE A 77 -1.30 -3.58 6.23
C PHE A 77 -2.39 -2.68 5.60
N SER A 78 -2.19 -2.17 4.38
CA SER A 78 -3.27 -1.53 3.62
C SER A 78 -4.39 -2.53 3.31
N VAL A 79 -4.05 -3.76 2.90
CA VAL A 79 -5.04 -4.83 2.68
C VAL A 79 -5.75 -5.22 3.98
N ASP A 80 -5.02 -5.41 5.09
CA ASP A 80 -5.61 -5.71 6.41
C ASP A 80 -6.58 -4.60 6.85
N GLY A 81 -6.20 -3.33 6.68
CA GLY A 81 -7.07 -2.20 6.96
C GLY A 81 -8.35 -2.21 6.13
N LEU A 82 -8.24 -2.47 4.81
CA LEU A 82 -9.40 -2.54 3.91
C LEU A 82 -10.35 -3.68 4.27
N ILE A 83 -9.81 -4.86 4.59
CA ILE A 83 -10.63 -6.01 5.03
C ILE A 83 -11.38 -5.66 6.31
N ARG A 84 -10.71 -5.05 7.29
CA ARG A 84 -11.34 -4.64 8.55
C ARG A 84 -12.37 -3.55 8.37
N ALA A 85 -12.12 -2.58 7.48
CA ALA A 85 -13.07 -1.55 7.11
C ALA A 85 -14.35 -2.17 6.50
N GLN A 86 -14.19 -3.18 5.65
CA GLN A 86 -15.33 -3.88 5.04
C GLN A 86 -16.14 -4.67 6.08
N VAL A 87 -15.47 -5.36 7.01
CA VAL A 87 -16.15 -6.12 8.08
C VAL A 87 -16.92 -5.20 9.03
N ARG A 88 -16.40 -4.00 9.31
CA ARG A 88 -17.05 -3.02 10.20
C ARG A 88 -18.18 -2.21 9.55
N ARG A 89 -18.41 -2.35 8.24
CA ARG A 89 -19.34 -1.52 7.46
C ARG A 89 -20.72 -1.39 8.10
N ASP A 90 -21.24 -2.47 8.67
CA ASP A 90 -22.61 -2.54 9.19
C ASP A 90 -22.70 -2.35 10.72
N THR A 91 -21.58 -2.06 11.39
CA THR A 91 -21.49 -2.04 12.87
C THR A 91 -21.44 -0.66 13.52
N GLY A 92 -21.51 0.43 12.74
CA GLY A 92 -21.47 1.79 13.27
C GLY A 92 -21.05 2.85 12.24
N ALA A 93 -20.39 3.91 12.71
CA ALA A 93 -19.83 4.94 11.84
C ALA A 93 -18.71 4.33 10.97
N TRP A 94 -18.97 4.18 9.67
CA TRP A 94 -18.05 3.58 8.72
C TRP A 94 -17.11 4.64 8.15
N HIS A 95 -15.82 4.55 8.49
CA HIS A 95 -14.79 5.44 7.99
C HIS A 95 -13.49 4.67 7.67
N PRO A 96 -13.37 4.12 6.45
CA PRO A 96 -12.23 3.28 6.04
C PRO A 96 -10.84 3.89 6.28
N PRO A 97 -10.59 5.19 6.08
CA PRO A 97 -9.29 5.80 6.39
C PRO A 97 -8.85 5.60 7.85
N THR A 98 -9.79 5.63 8.81
CA THR A 98 -9.48 5.37 10.23
C THR A 98 -9.13 3.90 10.48
N ASP A 99 -9.76 2.98 9.77
CA ASP A 99 -9.48 1.55 9.87
C ASP A 99 -8.10 1.19 9.28
N LEU A 100 -7.75 1.87 8.18
CA LEU A 100 -6.42 1.84 7.57
C LEU A 100 -5.37 2.43 8.52
N HIS A 101 -5.66 3.56 9.16
CA HIS A 101 -4.76 4.17 10.13
C HIS A 101 -4.42 3.19 11.27
N ARG A 102 -5.43 2.53 11.84
CA ARG A 102 -5.20 1.49 12.87
C ARG A 102 -4.36 0.33 12.35
N ALA A 103 -4.50 -0.06 11.08
CA ALA A 103 -3.63 -1.08 10.46
C ALA A 103 -2.19 -0.60 10.33
N TYR A 104 -1.99 0.65 9.94
CA TYR A 104 -0.66 1.25 9.89
C TYR A 104 -0.01 1.44 11.25
N LEU A 105 -0.78 1.66 12.33
CA LEU A 105 -0.26 1.64 13.69
C LEU A 105 0.22 0.24 14.10
N ARG A 106 -0.51 -0.82 13.72
CA ARG A 106 -0.04 -2.21 13.89
C ARG A 106 1.24 -2.47 13.10
N TRP A 107 1.36 -1.95 11.88
CA TRP A 107 2.63 -1.98 11.16
C TRP A 107 3.73 -1.24 11.95
N ALA A 108 3.49 -0.03 12.42
CA ALA A 108 4.48 0.76 13.15
C ALA A 108 4.98 0.04 14.41
N THR A 109 4.12 -0.71 15.09
CA THR A 109 4.48 -1.62 16.18
C THR A 109 5.48 -2.68 15.74
N THR A 110 5.27 -3.35 14.59
CA THR A 110 6.23 -4.34 14.08
C THR A 110 7.62 -3.75 13.79
N GLN A 111 7.72 -2.43 13.60
CA GLN A 111 8.99 -1.75 13.36
C GLN A 111 9.73 -1.34 14.66
N ARG A 112 9.11 -1.56 15.83
CA ARG A 112 9.62 -1.17 17.15
C ARG A 112 9.84 -2.37 18.07
N ASP A 113 8.88 -3.28 18.09
CA ASP A 113 8.89 -4.45 18.96
C ASP A 113 9.82 -5.53 18.37
N TRP A 114 10.31 -6.43 19.22
CA TRP A 114 11.22 -7.51 18.79
C TRP A 114 10.48 -8.70 18.15
N GLY A 115 9.18 -8.83 18.39
CA GLY A 115 8.35 -9.93 17.91
C GLY A 115 6.87 -9.75 18.30
N PRO A 116 6.01 -10.67 17.84
CA PRO A 116 4.58 -10.67 18.16
C PRO A 116 4.27 -10.70 19.66
N ASP A 117 3.29 -9.91 20.10
CA ASP A 117 2.73 -9.96 21.44
C ASP A 117 1.33 -10.58 21.42
N GLU A 118 1.24 -11.89 21.69
CA GLU A 118 -0.04 -12.63 21.64
C GLU A 118 -1.10 -12.12 22.63
N ARG A 119 -0.72 -11.30 23.61
CA ARG A 119 -1.65 -10.66 24.55
C ARG A 119 -2.49 -9.58 23.88
N ARG A 120 -2.04 -9.01 22.75
CA ARG A 120 -2.77 -8.00 21.97
C ARG A 120 -3.77 -8.68 21.04
N LYS A 121 -4.97 -8.98 21.57
CA LYS A 121 -6.00 -9.75 20.83
C LYS A 121 -6.52 -9.03 19.58
N ASP A 122 -6.49 -7.70 19.56
CA ASP A 122 -7.02 -6.88 18.46
C ASP A 122 -6.07 -6.76 17.25
N ASP A 123 -4.82 -7.20 17.41
CA ASP A 123 -3.78 -7.11 16.38
C ASP A 123 -4.09 -7.98 15.16
N GLY A 124 -4.89 -9.03 15.33
CA GLY A 124 -5.30 -9.98 14.29
C GLY A 124 -4.15 -10.82 13.74
N TRP A 125 -4.40 -11.52 12.63
CA TRP A 125 -3.46 -12.53 12.11
C TRP A 125 -2.17 -11.91 11.57
N LEU A 126 -2.25 -10.86 10.74
CA LEU A 126 -1.08 -10.33 10.04
C LEU A 126 0.03 -9.90 11.01
N ALA A 127 -0.31 -9.18 12.08
CA ALA A 127 0.66 -8.72 13.07
C ALA A 127 1.27 -9.86 13.93
N ARG A 128 0.83 -11.12 13.78
CA ARG A 128 1.47 -12.28 14.43
C ARG A 128 2.57 -12.91 13.60
N GLU A 129 2.77 -12.45 12.38
CA GLU A 129 3.78 -12.99 11.48
C GLU A 129 5.16 -12.41 11.85
N GLU A 130 6.02 -13.22 12.45
CA GLU A 130 7.36 -12.81 12.96
C GLU A 130 8.21 -12.11 11.90
N TRP A 131 8.10 -12.51 10.63
CA TRP A 131 8.91 -11.93 9.55
C TRP A 131 8.61 -10.44 9.30
N LEU A 132 7.44 -9.92 9.73
CA LEU A 132 7.10 -8.50 9.64
C LEU A 132 7.88 -7.63 10.64
N TYR A 133 8.43 -8.24 11.69
CA TYR A 133 9.24 -7.55 12.71
C TYR A 133 10.68 -7.30 12.24
N ALA A 134 11.05 -7.80 11.06
CA ALA A 134 12.28 -7.43 10.40
C ALA A 134 12.18 -6.00 9.85
N ARG A 135 12.88 -5.07 10.50
CA ARG A 135 12.97 -3.66 10.07
C ARG A 135 13.89 -3.52 8.85
N ARG A 136 13.30 -3.24 7.69
CA ARG A 136 14.02 -3.08 6.41
C ARG A 136 13.70 -1.74 5.79
N GLU A 137 14.57 -0.79 6.12
CA GLU A 137 14.60 0.59 5.59
C GLU A 137 13.29 1.39 5.68
N PRO A 138 12.49 1.32 6.76
CA PRO A 138 11.32 2.19 6.85
C PRO A 138 11.75 3.66 6.86
N ALA A 139 11.23 4.42 5.90
CA ALA A 139 11.49 5.86 5.82
C ALA A 139 11.11 6.57 7.12
N ARG A 140 11.93 7.54 7.54
CA ARG A 140 11.72 8.30 8.79
C ARG A 140 10.34 8.95 8.83
N THR A 141 9.87 9.46 7.70
CA THR A 141 8.57 10.10 7.56
C THR A 141 7.42 9.15 7.94
N LEU A 142 7.49 7.88 7.54
CA LEU A 142 6.49 6.87 7.92
C LEU A 142 6.47 6.65 9.43
N LEU A 143 7.65 6.51 10.05
CA LEU A 143 7.77 6.28 11.49
C LEU A 143 7.31 7.46 12.33
N LEU A 144 7.47 8.69 11.82
CA LEU A 144 6.93 9.90 12.44
C LEU A 144 5.41 10.03 12.25
N GLY A 145 4.93 9.83 11.02
CA GLY A 145 3.50 9.96 10.71
C GLY A 145 2.63 8.93 11.43
N LEU A 146 3.16 7.72 11.63
CA LEU A 146 2.51 6.60 12.31
C LEU A 146 3.06 6.36 13.73
N GLY A 147 3.74 7.36 14.28
CA GLY A 147 4.41 7.25 15.58
C GLY A 147 3.52 7.50 16.79
N ASP A 148 2.29 7.95 16.55
CA ASP A 148 1.26 8.28 17.54
C ASP A 148 -0.14 7.97 16.99
N GLU A 149 -1.18 8.06 17.82
CA GLU A 149 -2.56 7.74 17.46
C GLU A 149 -3.30 8.87 16.70
N THR A 150 -2.64 10.01 16.46
CA THR A 150 -3.25 11.14 15.76
C THR A 150 -3.17 10.91 14.26
N MET A 151 -4.31 10.59 13.65
CA MET A 151 -4.43 10.41 12.21
C MET A 151 -4.26 11.75 11.47
N GLY A 152 -3.32 11.82 10.53
CA GLY A 152 -3.24 12.94 9.58
C GLY A 152 -4.44 12.96 8.63
N THR A 153 -4.87 14.16 8.23
CA THR A 153 -5.99 14.37 7.30
C THR A 153 -5.58 15.34 6.19
N PRO A 154 -6.30 15.43 5.05
CA PRO A 154 -5.98 16.41 4.02
C PRO A 154 -5.96 17.87 4.53
N ALA A 155 -6.77 18.20 5.53
CA ALA A 155 -6.80 19.53 6.15
C ALA A 155 -5.65 19.75 7.17
N ALA A 156 -5.16 18.69 7.79
CA ALA A 156 -4.07 18.70 8.76
C ALA A 156 -3.18 17.46 8.57
N PRO A 157 -2.34 17.42 7.52
CA PRO A 157 -1.60 16.24 7.17
C PRO A 157 -0.37 16.06 8.06
N LYS A 158 0.10 14.82 8.20
CA LYS A 158 1.44 14.55 8.77
C LYS A 158 2.50 14.94 7.73
N ASN A 159 3.62 15.47 8.20
CA ASN A 159 4.78 15.83 7.38
C ASN A 159 4.40 16.63 6.11
N PRO A 160 3.92 17.90 6.26
CA PRO A 160 3.34 18.68 5.15
C PRO A 160 4.29 18.93 3.97
N GLY A 161 5.61 18.88 4.20
CA GLY A 161 6.62 19.04 3.15
C GLY A 161 7.12 17.74 2.51
N GLU A 162 6.68 16.56 2.98
CA GLU A 162 7.19 15.30 2.46
C GLU A 162 6.53 14.92 1.13
N ALA A 163 7.34 14.77 0.09
CA ALA A 163 6.95 14.44 -1.27
C ALA A 163 7.36 13.01 -1.71
N GLY A 164 7.89 12.20 -0.79
CA GLY A 164 8.37 10.85 -1.02
C GLY A 164 7.35 9.86 -1.63
N PRO A 165 7.84 8.79 -2.28
CA PRO A 165 7.02 7.82 -3.02
C PRO A 165 6.22 6.88 -2.12
N GLU A 166 6.50 6.82 -0.82
CA GLU A 166 5.98 5.80 0.10
C GLU A 166 4.45 5.89 0.27
N ALA A 167 3.86 7.07 0.07
CA ALA A 167 2.41 7.25 -0.04
C ALA A 167 1.83 6.51 -1.25
N ALA A 168 2.44 6.65 -2.42
CA ALA A 168 2.00 5.98 -3.63
C ALA A 168 2.28 4.48 -3.56
N ALA A 169 3.46 4.06 -3.14
CA ALA A 169 3.87 2.66 -3.14
C ALA A 169 2.91 1.73 -2.39
N ARG A 170 2.31 2.19 -1.28
CA ARG A 170 1.32 1.42 -0.50
C ARG A 170 -0.13 1.55 -0.97
N SER A 171 -0.41 2.31 -2.03
CA SER A 171 -1.77 2.67 -2.46
C SER A 171 -2.40 1.72 -3.49
N ALA A 172 -1.63 0.76 -4.03
CA ALA A 172 -2.15 -0.23 -4.99
C ALA A 172 -3.42 -0.96 -4.50
N PRO A 173 -3.52 -1.40 -3.22
CA PRO A 173 -4.70 -2.12 -2.73
C PRO A 173 -6.00 -1.32 -2.81
N PHE A 174 -5.96 0.02 -2.78
CA PHE A 174 -7.16 0.84 -2.90
C PHE A 174 -7.83 0.66 -4.26
N GLY A 175 -7.05 0.43 -5.33
CA GLY A 175 -7.59 0.16 -6.65
C GLY A 175 -8.38 -1.14 -6.74
N LEU A 176 -8.14 -2.10 -5.84
CA LEU A 176 -8.86 -3.39 -5.83
C LEU A 176 -10.32 -3.26 -5.34
N LEU A 177 -10.74 -2.08 -4.90
CA LEU A 177 -12.13 -1.77 -4.53
C LEU A 177 -13.03 -1.58 -5.76
N VAL A 178 -13.05 -2.55 -6.67
CA VAL A 178 -13.77 -2.54 -7.97
C VAL A 178 -15.28 -2.24 -7.91
N GLY A 179 -15.91 -2.42 -6.75
CA GLY A 179 -17.31 -2.08 -6.51
C GLY A 179 -17.54 -0.63 -6.07
N TRP A 180 -16.48 0.13 -5.86
CA TRP A 180 -16.53 1.55 -5.50
C TRP A 180 -16.48 2.43 -6.75
N ASP A 181 -17.01 3.63 -6.60
CA ASP A 181 -16.86 4.69 -7.58
C ASP A 181 -15.39 5.17 -7.62
N PRO A 182 -14.78 5.41 -8.80
CA PRO A 182 -13.38 5.83 -8.91
C PRO A 182 -13.05 7.09 -8.09
N GLN A 183 -13.99 8.02 -7.94
CA GLN A 183 -13.81 9.23 -7.16
C GLN A 183 -13.71 8.92 -5.66
N LEU A 184 -14.37 7.86 -5.18
CA LEU A 184 -14.20 7.40 -3.79
C LEU A 184 -12.86 6.68 -3.60
N VAL A 185 -12.36 5.98 -4.62
CA VAL A 185 -11.04 5.34 -4.59
C VAL A 185 -9.92 6.37 -4.48
N VAL A 186 -9.97 7.43 -5.29
CA VAL A 186 -8.96 8.51 -5.22
C VAL A 186 -9.04 9.26 -3.88
N GLN A 187 -10.24 9.54 -3.37
CA GLN A 187 -10.42 10.21 -2.08
C GLN A 187 -9.84 9.38 -0.93
N LEU A 188 -10.14 8.07 -0.89
CA LEU A 188 -9.57 7.16 0.10
C LEU A 188 -8.04 7.15 0.05
N ALA A 189 -7.46 7.06 -1.15
CA ALA A 189 -6.02 7.03 -1.33
C ALA A 189 -5.34 8.34 -0.87
N VAL A 190 -5.91 9.49 -1.23
CA VAL A 190 -5.43 10.82 -0.81
C VAL A 190 -5.52 10.99 0.71
N GLU A 191 -6.63 10.57 1.33
CA GLU A 191 -6.79 10.67 2.77
C GLU A 191 -5.82 9.74 3.52
N CYS A 192 -5.58 8.52 3.03
CA CYS A 192 -4.57 7.62 3.58
C CYS A 192 -3.12 8.06 3.32
N ALA A 193 -2.87 8.83 2.25
CA ALA A 193 -1.57 9.45 2.01
C ALA A 193 -1.26 10.51 3.07
N ALA A 194 -2.23 11.39 3.37
CA ALA A 194 -2.15 12.47 4.36
C ALA A 194 -1.80 12.00 5.79
N GLN A 195 -2.00 10.71 6.08
CA GLN A 195 -1.59 10.10 7.35
C GLN A 195 -0.08 10.02 7.55
N THR A 196 0.72 10.17 6.48
CA THR A 196 2.18 10.23 6.59
C THR A 196 2.84 11.29 5.72
N HIS A 197 2.25 11.66 4.58
CA HIS A 197 2.80 12.62 3.63
C HIS A 197 1.77 13.71 3.36
N GLY A 198 2.13 14.98 3.55
CA GLY A 198 1.20 16.09 3.30
C GLY A 198 1.48 16.89 2.03
N HIS A 199 2.58 16.61 1.33
CA HIS A 199 2.88 17.34 0.11
C HIS A 199 1.89 16.93 -1.01
N PRO A 200 1.34 17.89 -1.78
CA PRO A 200 0.36 17.60 -2.83
C PRO A 200 0.81 16.54 -3.83
N VAL A 201 2.10 16.53 -4.21
CA VAL A 201 2.65 15.53 -5.15
C VAL A 201 2.52 14.11 -4.60
N ALA A 202 2.85 13.87 -3.33
CA ALA A 202 2.74 12.53 -2.73
C ALA A 202 1.27 12.07 -2.64
N CYS A 203 0.38 12.97 -2.22
CA CYS A 203 -1.05 12.68 -2.12
C CYS A 203 -1.69 12.40 -3.49
N LEU A 204 -1.42 13.24 -4.49
CA LEU A 204 -1.96 13.08 -5.83
C LEU A 204 -1.37 11.87 -6.55
N ALA A 205 -0.08 11.57 -6.37
CA ALA A 205 0.53 10.35 -6.89
C ALA A 205 -0.11 9.09 -6.30
N ALA A 206 -0.41 9.10 -4.99
CA ALA A 206 -1.13 8.00 -4.34
C ALA A 206 -2.54 7.82 -4.91
N GLY A 207 -3.28 8.92 -5.09
CA GLY A 207 -4.59 8.91 -5.73
C GLY A 207 -4.55 8.40 -7.17
N ALA A 208 -3.63 8.92 -7.98
CA ALA A 208 -3.46 8.55 -9.37
C ALA A 208 -3.14 7.04 -9.51
N TYR A 209 -2.16 6.56 -8.74
CA TYR A 209 -1.80 5.15 -8.77
C TYR A 209 -2.96 4.23 -8.37
N ALA A 210 -3.74 4.60 -7.35
CA ALA A 210 -4.92 3.84 -6.94
C ALA A 210 -5.98 3.76 -8.06
N VAL A 211 -6.24 4.85 -8.78
CA VAL A 211 -7.22 4.88 -9.89
C VAL A 211 -6.71 4.11 -11.11
N ILE A 212 -5.42 4.17 -11.44
CA ILE A 212 -4.82 3.34 -12.50
C ILE A 212 -5.03 1.86 -12.17
N VAL A 213 -4.69 1.44 -10.95
CA VAL A 213 -4.90 0.05 -10.50
C VAL A 213 -6.39 -0.30 -10.51
N HIS A 214 -7.28 0.65 -10.20
CA HIS A 214 -8.72 0.44 -10.25
C HIS A 214 -9.25 0.16 -11.66
N ALA A 215 -8.86 0.97 -12.64
CA ALA A 215 -9.21 0.77 -14.04
C ALA A 215 -8.68 -0.58 -14.54
N LEU A 216 -7.43 -0.93 -14.22
CA LEU A 216 -6.85 -2.23 -14.52
C LEU A 216 -7.62 -3.37 -13.82
N ALA A 217 -8.00 -3.22 -12.55
CA ALA A 217 -8.76 -4.23 -11.81
C ALA A 217 -10.15 -4.48 -12.43
N ARG A 218 -10.75 -3.45 -13.05
CA ARG A 218 -12.02 -3.51 -13.79
C ARG A 218 -11.88 -4.00 -15.23
N GLY A 219 -10.66 -4.29 -15.67
CA GLY A 219 -10.39 -4.88 -16.99
C GLY A 219 -10.09 -3.87 -18.10
N GLU A 220 -9.92 -2.59 -17.78
CA GLU A 220 -9.45 -1.60 -18.76
C GLU A 220 -7.99 -1.86 -19.17
N SER A 221 -7.60 -1.32 -20.34
CA SER A 221 -6.22 -1.38 -20.80
C SER A 221 -5.33 -0.42 -20.00
N LEU A 222 -4.02 -0.68 -19.95
CA LEU A 222 -3.07 0.20 -19.26
C LEU A 222 -3.06 1.61 -19.86
N ASP A 223 -3.06 1.72 -21.19
CA ASP A 223 -3.08 3.00 -21.89
C ASP A 223 -4.32 3.83 -21.53
N THR A 224 -5.50 3.19 -21.55
CA THR A 224 -6.76 3.83 -21.14
C THR A 224 -6.74 4.24 -19.66
N ALA A 225 -6.21 3.38 -18.78
CA ALA A 225 -6.12 3.66 -17.35
C ALA A 225 -5.25 4.88 -17.06
N VAL A 226 -4.10 5.00 -17.74
CA VAL A 226 -3.17 6.13 -17.56
C VAL A 226 -3.75 7.42 -18.13
N GLN A 227 -4.36 7.41 -19.31
CA GLN A 227 -4.89 8.62 -19.94
C GLN A 227 -6.10 9.25 -19.22
N ARG A 228 -6.82 8.45 -18.42
CA ARG A 228 -8.03 8.87 -17.68
C ARG A 228 -7.78 9.23 -16.22
N THR A 229 -6.54 9.10 -15.76
CA THR A 229 -6.11 9.44 -14.40
C THR A 229 -5.55 10.85 -14.38
#